data_AF-A0A8X7W856-F1
#
_entry.id   AF-A0A8X7W856-F1
#
_cell.length_a   1.000
_cell.length_b   1.000
_cell.length_c   1.000
_cell.angle_alpha   90.00
_cell.angle_beta   90.00
_cell.angle_gamma   90.00
#
_symmetry.space_group_name_H-M   'P 1'
#
loop_
_entity.id
_entity.type
_entity.pdbx_description
1 polymer ?
#
loop_
_entity_poly.entity_id
_entity_poly.type
_entity_poly.pdbx_seq_one_letter_code
_entity_poly.pdbx_strand_id
1 'polypeptide(L)'
;MDEGEDSLLRRNRHSSPLPPHLSSKVLTLPTVLTLGRVAAVPILVATFYVDCWWGRTATTSIFIAAAITDWLDGYIARKMRLGSAFGAFLDPVADKLMVAATLILLCTKPMDTVVLGTVPWLVTVPSIAIIGREITMSAVREWAASQNGKLSQAVAVNSLGKWKTATQMIALTILLASRDSSFERLLPSGIGLLYVSAGLSVWSLVVYMRQIIRVLLKKK
;
A
#
# COMPACT_ATOMS: atom_id res chain seq x y z
N MET A 1 22.82 -68.49 9.25
CA MET A 1 21.75 -67.50 9.54
C MET A 1 22.41 -66.34 10.26
N ASP A 2 23.05 -65.41 9.52
CA ASP A 2 23.40 -64.09 10.07
C ASP A 2 23.84 -63.09 8.97
N GLU A 3 23.06 -62.97 7.89
CA GLU A 3 23.29 -61.96 6.83
C GLU A 3 22.23 -60.83 6.89
N GLY A 4 21.52 -60.70 8.02
CA GLY A 4 20.38 -59.79 8.16
C GLY A 4 20.71 -58.39 8.67
N GLU A 5 21.72 -58.23 9.52
CA GLU A 5 21.85 -57.02 10.34
C GLU A 5 22.74 -55.92 9.72
N ASP A 6 23.66 -56.26 8.82
CA ASP A 6 24.55 -55.28 8.16
C ASP A 6 23.87 -54.49 7.02
N SER A 7 22.67 -54.91 6.63
CA SER A 7 21.87 -54.25 5.59
C SER A 7 21.08 -53.03 6.09
N LEU A 8 20.90 -52.89 7.41
CA LEU A 8 20.13 -51.80 8.02
C LEU A 8 20.98 -50.56 8.37
N LEU A 9 22.31 -50.66 8.37
CA LEU A 9 23.20 -49.52 8.66
C LEU A 9 23.65 -48.73 7.42
N ARG A 10 23.22 -49.11 6.21
CA ARG A 10 23.67 -48.47 4.95
C ARG A 10 22.62 -47.63 4.21
N ARG A 11 21.39 -47.49 4.72
CA ARG A 11 20.29 -46.89 3.95
C ARG A 11 19.49 -45.84 4.70
N ASN A 12 20.12 -44.73 5.11
CA ASN A 12 19.49 -43.40 5.14
C ASN A 12 20.48 -42.29 5.53
N ARG A 13 21.55 -42.12 4.74
CA ARG A 13 22.15 -40.79 4.56
C ARG A 13 21.44 -40.08 3.42
N HIS A 14 20.14 -39.84 3.58
CA HIS A 14 19.48 -38.77 2.84
C HIS A 14 19.79 -37.48 3.59
N SER A 15 20.87 -36.83 3.17
CA SER A 15 21.05 -35.40 3.39
C SER A 15 19.81 -34.70 2.83
N SER A 16 18.87 -34.35 3.71
CA SER A 16 17.86 -33.35 3.42
C SER A 16 18.60 -32.15 2.84
N PRO A 17 18.25 -31.64 1.63
CA PRO A 17 18.81 -30.39 1.17
C PRO A 17 18.47 -29.35 2.24
N LEU A 18 19.51 -28.81 2.88
CA LEU A 18 19.36 -27.67 3.78
C LEU A 18 18.49 -26.63 3.05
N PRO A 19 17.44 -26.09 3.69
CA PRO A 19 16.64 -25.04 3.07
C PRO A 19 17.60 -23.94 2.61
N PRO A 20 17.42 -23.41 1.38
CA PRO A 20 18.31 -22.39 0.86
C PRO A 20 18.35 -21.25 1.87
N HIS A 21 19.55 -21.02 2.41
CA HIS A 21 19.91 -19.90 3.26
C HIS A 21 19.12 -18.66 2.83
N LEU A 22 18.11 -18.28 3.62
CA LEU A 22 17.57 -16.94 3.57
C LEU A 22 18.74 -16.05 3.99
N SER A 23 19.46 -15.51 3.00
CA SER A 23 20.56 -14.58 3.21
C SER A 23 20.11 -13.53 4.21
N SER A 24 20.74 -13.53 5.39
CA SER A 24 20.48 -12.64 6.52
C SER A 24 20.97 -11.22 6.25
N LYS A 25 20.87 -10.75 5.00
CA LYS A 25 21.05 -9.34 4.67
C LYS A 25 19.74 -8.61 4.87
N VAL A 26 19.66 -7.93 6.01
CA VAL A 26 18.60 -6.96 6.33
C VAL A 26 18.52 -5.85 5.27
N LEU A 27 19.67 -5.46 4.68
CA LEU A 27 19.71 -4.52 3.55
C LEU A 27 19.75 -5.27 2.20
N THR A 28 18.59 -5.37 1.57
CA THR A 28 18.46 -5.63 0.13
C THR A 28 18.10 -4.33 -0.60
N LEU A 29 18.36 -4.26 -1.91
CA LEU A 29 18.00 -3.09 -2.71
C LEU A 29 16.51 -2.69 -2.54
N PRO A 30 15.53 -3.62 -2.61
CA PRO A 30 14.13 -3.28 -2.32
C PRO A 30 13.91 -2.72 -0.91
N THR A 31 14.57 -3.27 0.11
CA THR A 31 14.42 -2.80 1.50
C THR A 31 14.90 -1.36 1.67
N VAL A 32 16.00 -0.98 0.99
CA VAL A 32 16.50 0.40 1.01
C VAL A 32 15.52 1.36 0.32
N LEU A 33 14.89 0.94 -0.77
CA LEU A 33 13.86 1.74 -1.45
C LEU A 33 12.64 1.97 -0.55
N THR A 34 12.16 0.92 0.12
CA THR A 34 11.04 1.02 1.08
C THR A 34 11.38 1.93 2.26
N LEU A 35 12.57 1.80 2.84
CA LEU A 35 13.05 2.70 3.91
C LEU A 35 13.17 4.15 3.43
N GLY A 36 13.64 4.34 2.19
CA GLY A 36 13.65 5.65 1.53
C GLY A 36 12.25 6.26 1.42
N ARG A 37 11.22 5.46 1.12
CA ARG A 37 9.82 5.93 1.09
C ARG A 37 9.33 6.37 2.46
N VAL A 38 9.63 5.61 3.51
CA VAL A 38 9.29 5.98 4.89
C VAL A 38 9.99 7.29 5.28
N ALA A 39 11.27 7.45 4.93
CA ALA A 39 12.02 8.67 5.17
C ALA A 39 11.54 9.86 4.29
N ALA A 40 10.93 9.60 3.14
CA ALA A 40 10.36 10.64 2.28
C ALA A 40 9.09 11.27 2.87
N VAL A 41 8.34 10.58 3.74
CA VAL A 41 7.13 11.12 4.39
C VAL A 41 7.41 12.41 5.17
N PRO A 42 8.36 12.48 6.13
CA PRO A 42 8.65 13.73 6.83
C PRO A 42 9.19 14.83 5.90
N ILE A 43 9.93 14.48 4.85
CA ILE A 43 10.42 15.44 3.85
C ILE A 43 9.25 16.01 3.04
N LEU A 44 8.29 15.16 2.66
CA LEU A 44 7.06 15.56 2.00
C LEU A 44 6.23 16.50 2.89
N VAL A 45 6.11 16.20 4.18
CA VAL A 45 5.46 17.09 5.16
C VAL A 45 6.18 18.43 5.22
N ALA A 46 7.51 18.44 5.37
CA ALA A 46 8.29 19.67 5.46
C ALA A 46 8.14 20.54 4.21
N THR A 47 8.30 19.95 3.03
CA THR A 47 8.16 20.66 1.73
C THR A 47 6.74 21.15 1.47
N PHE A 48 5.71 20.43 1.96
CA PHE A 48 4.31 20.82 1.79
C PHE A 48 3.98 22.17 2.45
N TYR A 49 4.60 22.45 3.61
CA TYR A 49 4.41 23.69 4.35
C TYR A 49 5.24 24.86 3.84
N VAL A 50 6.17 24.63 2.91
CA VAL A 50 6.91 25.73 2.29
C VAL A 50 6.02 26.45 1.26
N ASP A 51 5.64 27.69 1.57
CA ASP A 51 4.76 28.52 0.73
C ASP A 51 5.51 29.25 -0.39
N CYS A 52 6.28 28.50 -1.19
CA CYS A 52 6.91 29.02 -2.40
C CYS A 52 6.65 28.11 -3.60
N TRP A 53 6.92 28.62 -4.81
CA TRP A 53 6.73 27.86 -6.05
C TRP A 53 7.55 26.56 -6.06
N TRP A 54 8.81 26.61 -5.63
CA TRP A 54 9.67 25.43 -5.50
C TRP A 54 9.12 24.41 -4.50
N GLY A 55 8.55 24.85 -3.36
CA GLY A 55 8.01 23.96 -2.34
C GLY A 55 6.85 23.10 -2.85
N ARG A 56 5.93 23.70 -3.61
CA ARG A 56 4.79 23.00 -4.25
C ARG A 56 5.26 21.96 -5.27
N THR A 57 6.19 22.35 -6.14
CA THR A 57 6.79 21.44 -7.13
C THR A 57 7.56 20.31 -6.45
N ALA A 58 8.40 20.63 -5.46
CA ALA A 58 9.16 19.64 -4.70
C ALA A 58 8.26 18.62 -4.01
N THR A 59 7.19 19.06 -3.35
CA THR A 59 6.22 18.18 -2.69
C THR A 59 5.62 17.18 -3.68
N THR A 60 5.17 17.68 -4.84
CA THR A 60 4.58 16.86 -5.91
C THR A 60 5.61 15.89 -6.49
N SER A 61 6.83 16.35 -6.75
CA SER A 61 7.92 15.52 -7.26
C SER A 61 8.33 14.43 -6.29
N ILE A 62 8.39 14.72 -4.99
CA ILE A 62 8.70 13.73 -3.94
C ILE A 62 7.62 12.64 -3.92
N PHE A 63 6.34 13.03 -3.96
CA PHE A 63 5.24 12.07 -3.99
C PHE A 63 5.29 11.17 -5.24
N ILE A 64 5.51 11.75 -6.42
CA ILE A 64 5.66 11.00 -7.67
C ILE A 64 6.86 10.06 -7.60
N ALA A 65 8.02 10.54 -7.13
CA ALA A 65 9.21 9.72 -6.99
C ALA A 65 8.98 8.55 -6.04
N ALA A 66 8.29 8.78 -4.91
CA ALA A 66 7.92 7.74 -3.95
C ALA A 66 6.96 6.69 -4.53
N ALA A 67 6.01 7.11 -5.36
CA ALA A 67 5.09 6.22 -6.05
C ALA A 67 5.81 5.37 -7.13
N ILE A 68 6.76 5.96 -7.85
CA ILE A 68 7.56 5.25 -8.84
C ILE A 68 8.49 4.24 -8.16
N THR A 69 9.10 4.60 -7.03
CA THR A 69 9.98 3.66 -6.30
C THR A 69 9.23 2.47 -5.71
N ASP A 70 7.96 2.63 -5.32
CA ASP A 70 7.03 1.53 -4.94
C ASP A 70 6.70 0.57 -6.09
N TRP A 71 6.50 1.12 -7.27
CA TRP A 71 6.30 0.25 -8.41
C TRP A 71 7.59 -0.49 -8.79
N LEU A 72 8.74 0.20 -8.69
CA LEU A 72 10.05 -0.32 -9.04
C LEU A 72 10.56 -1.37 -8.06
N ASP A 73 10.43 -1.17 -6.76
CA ASP A 73 10.88 -2.15 -5.76
C ASP A 73 10.08 -3.46 -5.85
N GLY A 74 8.78 -3.39 -6.10
CA GLY A 74 7.91 -4.54 -6.36
C GLY A 74 8.27 -5.25 -7.68
N TYR A 75 8.67 -4.50 -8.71
CA TYR A 75 9.18 -5.09 -9.95
C TYR A 75 10.51 -5.82 -9.74
N ILE A 76 11.46 -5.18 -9.07
CA ILE A 76 12.80 -5.74 -8.79
C ILE A 76 12.70 -6.97 -7.87
N ALA A 77 11.89 -6.90 -6.81
CA ALA A 77 11.69 -8.01 -5.88
C ALA A 77 11.13 -9.25 -6.59
N ARG A 78 10.15 -9.08 -7.50
CA ARG A 78 9.60 -10.18 -8.31
C ARG A 78 10.61 -10.76 -9.29
N LYS A 79 11.41 -9.91 -9.94
CA LYS A 79 12.35 -10.34 -10.98
C LYS A 79 13.61 -11.01 -10.41
N MET A 80 14.13 -10.49 -9.29
CA MET A 80 15.41 -10.91 -8.73
C MET A 80 15.28 -11.92 -7.58
N ARG A 81 14.06 -12.18 -7.07
CA ARG A 81 13.82 -13.02 -5.88
C ARG A 81 14.63 -12.58 -4.64
N LEU A 82 15.07 -11.32 -4.63
CA LEU A 82 15.82 -10.68 -3.55
C LEU A 82 14.83 -9.93 -2.66
N GLY A 83 14.35 -10.58 -1.61
CA GLY A 83 13.45 -9.99 -0.62
C GLY A 83 13.94 -10.28 0.79
N SER A 84 13.82 -9.30 1.69
CA SER A 84 14.02 -9.52 3.12
C SER A 84 12.66 -9.61 3.81
N ALA A 85 12.54 -10.40 4.88
CA ALA A 85 11.30 -10.48 5.66
C ALA A 85 10.90 -9.12 6.25
N PHE A 86 11.91 -8.32 6.64
CA PHE A 86 11.70 -6.98 7.17
C PHE A 86 11.17 -5.99 6.10
N GLY A 87 11.75 -6.01 4.90
CA GLY A 87 11.27 -5.19 3.78
C GLY A 87 9.84 -5.55 3.37
N ALA A 88 9.51 -6.84 3.33
CA ALA A 88 8.15 -7.31 3.03
C ALA A 88 7.10 -6.87 4.07
N PHE A 89 7.51 -6.72 5.33
CA PHE A 89 6.66 -6.15 6.38
C PHE A 89 6.53 -4.63 6.27
N LEU A 90 7.63 -3.92 5.98
CA LEU A 90 7.62 -2.46 5.87
C LEU A 90 6.85 -1.94 4.66
N ASP A 91 6.84 -2.68 3.55
CA ASP A 91 6.28 -2.19 2.29
C ASP A 91 4.77 -1.82 2.38
N PRO A 92 3.88 -2.69 2.93
CA PRO A 92 2.48 -2.32 3.17
C PRO A 92 2.27 -1.20 4.19
N VAL A 93 3.26 -0.92 5.05
CA VAL A 93 3.21 0.16 6.05
C VAL A 93 3.59 1.48 5.38
N ALA A 94 4.69 1.49 4.61
CA ALA A 94 5.20 2.66 3.91
C ALA A 94 4.17 3.22 2.91
N ASP A 95 3.51 2.35 2.14
CA ASP A 95 2.44 2.72 1.20
C ASP A 95 1.29 3.48 1.90
N LYS A 96 0.75 2.91 2.98
CA LYS A 96 -0.36 3.51 3.73
C LYS A 96 0.03 4.80 4.43
N LEU A 97 1.23 4.89 4.97
CA LEU A 97 1.73 6.10 5.62
C LEU A 97 1.86 7.24 4.62
N MET A 98 2.42 7.00 3.43
CA MET A 98 2.58 8.00 2.38
C MET A 98 1.23 8.56 1.92
N VAL A 99 0.27 7.67 1.64
CA VAL A 99 -1.09 8.04 1.25
C VAL A 99 -1.80 8.82 2.36
N ALA A 100 -1.78 8.30 3.59
CA ALA A 100 -2.50 8.92 4.70
C ALA A 100 -1.92 10.29 5.03
N ALA A 101 -0.60 10.43 5.08
CA ALA A 101 0.06 11.71 5.29
C ALA A 101 -0.32 12.72 4.20
N THR A 102 -0.31 12.31 2.94
CA THR A 102 -0.68 13.19 1.82
C THR A 102 -2.14 13.64 1.90
N LEU A 103 -3.08 12.74 2.19
CA LEU A 103 -4.49 13.08 2.37
C LEU A 103 -4.70 14.05 3.55
N ILE A 104 -4.03 13.82 4.67
CA ILE A 104 -4.09 14.69 5.85
C ILE A 104 -3.57 16.08 5.50
N LEU A 105 -2.41 16.18 4.82
CA LEU A 105 -1.85 17.46 4.40
C LEU A 105 -2.78 18.20 3.42
N LEU A 106 -3.39 17.50 2.47
CA LEU A 106 -4.38 18.10 1.58
C LEU A 106 -5.62 18.62 2.33
N CYS A 107 -5.93 18.06 3.51
CA CYS A 107 -7.00 18.57 4.37
C CYS A 107 -6.58 19.82 5.18
N THR A 108 -5.29 20.06 5.42
CA THR A 108 -4.85 21.22 6.22
C THR A 108 -4.83 22.53 5.43
N LYS A 109 -4.67 22.45 4.10
CA LYS A 109 -4.76 23.60 3.20
C LYS A 109 -5.99 23.43 2.30
N PRO A 110 -7.16 23.99 2.69
CA PRO A 110 -8.36 23.85 1.89
C PRO A 110 -8.15 24.47 0.51
N MET A 111 -8.58 23.74 -0.51
CA MET A 111 -8.43 24.16 -1.90
C MET A 111 -9.60 25.05 -2.30
N ASP A 112 -9.30 26.20 -2.89
CA ASP A 112 -10.31 27.05 -3.48
C ASP A 112 -10.75 26.45 -4.82
N THR A 113 -12.03 26.14 -4.93
CA THR A 113 -12.60 25.68 -6.20
C THR A 113 -13.30 26.83 -6.89
N VAL A 114 -13.03 27.00 -8.19
CA VAL A 114 -13.61 28.06 -9.03
C VAL A 114 -15.16 28.06 -9.00
N VAL A 115 -15.77 26.90 -8.78
CA VAL A 115 -17.23 26.71 -8.86
C VAL A 115 -17.93 26.74 -7.49
N LEU A 116 -17.30 26.26 -6.42
CA LEU A 116 -17.93 26.06 -5.11
C LEU A 116 -17.30 26.89 -3.99
N GLY A 117 -16.23 27.65 -4.27
CA GLY A 117 -15.45 28.38 -3.27
C GLY A 117 -14.56 27.46 -2.42
N THR A 118 -14.15 27.95 -1.25
CA THR A 118 -13.37 27.18 -0.27
C THR A 118 -14.30 26.18 0.43
N VAL A 119 -14.17 24.89 0.08
CA VAL A 119 -15.03 23.83 0.64
C VAL A 119 -14.17 22.79 1.34
N PRO A 120 -13.88 22.95 2.64
CA PRO A 120 -12.95 22.06 3.35
C PRO A 120 -13.39 20.59 3.32
N TRP A 121 -14.71 20.34 3.44
CA TRP A 121 -15.26 18.99 3.49
C TRP A 121 -15.09 18.18 2.20
N LEU A 122 -14.84 18.87 1.08
CA LEU A 122 -14.74 18.25 -0.25
C LEU A 122 -13.60 17.23 -0.33
N VAL A 123 -12.48 17.52 0.33
CA VAL A 123 -11.31 16.63 0.42
C VAL A 123 -11.35 15.83 1.74
N THR A 124 -11.80 16.42 2.84
CA THR A 124 -11.82 15.77 4.16
C THR A 124 -12.70 14.51 4.19
N VAL A 125 -13.92 14.58 3.65
CA VAL A 125 -14.86 13.44 3.66
C VAL A 125 -14.31 12.20 2.94
N PRO A 126 -13.87 12.30 1.67
CA PRO A 126 -13.28 11.13 0.99
C PRO A 126 -11.96 10.70 1.63
N SER A 127 -11.18 11.61 2.22
CA SER A 127 -9.94 11.27 2.92
C SER A 127 -10.19 10.38 4.14
N ILE A 128 -11.16 10.74 4.98
CA ILE A 128 -11.57 9.94 6.14
C ILE A 128 -12.04 8.55 5.68
N ALA A 129 -12.87 8.49 4.64
CA ALA A 129 -13.37 7.22 4.10
C ALA A 129 -12.23 6.32 3.59
N ILE A 130 -11.24 6.89 2.88
CA ILE A 130 -10.09 6.16 2.37
C ILE A 130 -9.21 5.64 3.51
N ILE A 131 -8.83 6.52 4.46
CA ILE A 131 -7.95 6.15 5.59
C ILE A 131 -8.63 5.11 6.48
N GLY A 132 -9.88 5.36 6.89
CA GLY A 132 -10.65 4.44 7.72
C GLY A 132 -10.79 3.06 7.07
N ARG A 133 -11.02 3.02 5.75
CA ARG A 133 -11.04 1.76 4.99
C ARG A 133 -9.69 1.07 4.97
N GLU A 134 -8.58 1.78 4.77
CA GLU A 134 -7.24 1.16 4.76
C GLU A 134 -6.88 0.52 6.10
N ILE A 135 -7.20 1.20 7.21
CA ILE A 135 -7.02 0.66 8.56
C ILE A 135 -7.90 -0.58 8.76
N THR A 136 -9.19 -0.47 8.43
CA THR A 136 -10.15 -1.59 8.56
C THR A 136 -9.68 -2.81 7.76
N MET A 137 -9.30 -2.61 6.49
CA MET A 137 -8.84 -3.71 5.65
C MET A 137 -7.53 -4.32 6.12
N SER A 138 -6.66 -3.54 6.75
CA SER A 138 -5.43 -4.07 7.36
C SER A 138 -5.77 -5.01 8.51
N ALA A 139 -6.61 -4.56 9.44
CA ALA A 139 -7.02 -5.35 10.59
C ALA A 139 -7.78 -6.62 10.17
N VAL A 140 -8.70 -6.52 9.21
CA VAL A 140 -9.48 -7.69 8.78
C VAL A 140 -8.59 -8.68 8.01
N ARG A 141 -7.61 -8.22 7.22
CA ARG A 141 -6.65 -9.11 6.55
C ARG A 141 -5.75 -9.85 7.55
N GLU A 142 -5.26 -9.14 8.56
CA GLU A 142 -4.44 -9.73 9.62
C GLU A 142 -5.25 -10.78 10.42
N TRP A 143 -6.46 -10.43 10.85
CA TRP A 143 -7.37 -11.37 11.51
C TRP A 143 -7.73 -12.56 10.61
N ALA A 144 -7.97 -12.35 9.31
CA ALA A 144 -8.28 -13.44 8.41
C ALA A 144 -7.08 -14.36 8.13
N ALA A 145 -5.85 -13.82 8.20
CA ALA A 145 -4.62 -14.59 8.05
C ALA A 145 -4.32 -15.47 9.27
N SER A 146 -4.76 -15.08 10.47
CA SER A 146 -4.64 -15.90 11.68
C SER A 146 -5.69 -17.01 11.78
N GLN A 147 -6.75 -16.96 10.97
CA GLN A 147 -7.81 -17.97 10.93
C GLN A 147 -7.54 -19.05 9.86
N ASN A 148 -8.09 -20.27 10.05
CA ASN A 148 -7.91 -21.42 9.13
C ASN A 148 -8.02 -21.02 7.63
N GLY A 149 -7.19 -21.64 6.77
CA GLY A 149 -6.91 -21.21 5.39
C GLY A 149 -8.09 -20.93 4.44
N LYS A 150 -9.31 -21.38 4.75
CA LYS A 150 -10.53 -21.03 4.00
C LYS A 150 -10.87 -19.54 4.07
N LEU A 151 -10.62 -18.87 5.20
CA LEU A 151 -10.83 -17.42 5.34
C LEU A 151 -9.75 -16.63 4.60
N SER A 152 -8.48 -17.05 4.72
CA SER A 152 -7.36 -16.45 3.98
C SER A 152 -7.56 -16.50 2.45
N GLN A 153 -8.08 -17.61 1.90
CA GLN A 153 -8.44 -17.70 0.47
C GLN A 153 -9.61 -16.77 0.06
N ALA A 154 -10.62 -16.63 0.92
CA ALA A 154 -11.76 -15.76 0.66
C ALA A 154 -11.37 -14.27 0.59
N VAL A 155 -10.23 -13.94 1.19
CA VAL A 155 -9.62 -12.61 1.26
C VAL A 155 -8.68 -12.32 0.08
N ALA A 156 -8.19 -13.36 -0.59
CA ALA A 156 -7.08 -13.28 -1.54
C ALA A 156 -7.47 -12.77 -2.94
N VAL A 157 -8.75 -12.80 -3.32
CA VAL A 157 -9.15 -12.51 -4.72
C VAL A 157 -10.16 -11.37 -4.77
N ASN A 158 -9.66 -10.14 -4.89
CA ASN A 158 -10.48 -9.06 -5.43
C ASN A 158 -9.65 -8.11 -6.31
N SER A 159 -9.88 -8.16 -7.61
CA SER A 159 -9.23 -7.29 -8.62
C SER A 159 -9.58 -5.80 -8.43
N LEU A 160 -10.68 -5.52 -7.72
CA LEU A 160 -11.11 -4.16 -7.37
C LEU A 160 -10.06 -3.38 -6.57
N GLY A 161 -9.18 -4.06 -5.82
CA GLY A 161 -8.10 -3.41 -5.08
C GLY A 161 -7.06 -2.72 -5.98
N LYS A 162 -6.80 -3.27 -7.17
CA LYS A 162 -5.79 -2.74 -8.10
C LYS A 162 -6.22 -1.41 -8.73
N TRP A 163 -7.49 -1.31 -9.10
CA TRP A 163 -8.04 -0.09 -9.69
C TRP A 163 -8.14 1.02 -8.65
N LYS A 164 -8.54 0.70 -7.42
CA LYS A 164 -8.59 1.66 -6.31
C LYS A 164 -7.24 2.36 -6.10
N THR A 165 -6.15 1.61 -5.97
CA THR A 165 -4.83 2.19 -5.70
C THR A 165 -4.36 3.06 -6.85
N ALA A 166 -4.52 2.61 -8.10
CA ALA A 166 -4.18 3.42 -9.28
C ALA A 166 -4.95 4.75 -9.30
N THR A 167 -6.28 4.70 -9.15
CA THR A 167 -7.12 5.90 -9.10
C THR A 167 -6.71 6.83 -7.95
N GLN A 168 -6.40 6.28 -6.78
CA GLN A 168 -5.98 7.04 -5.61
C GLN A 168 -4.65 7.77 -5.83
N MET A 169 -3.64 7.08 -6.36
CA MET A 169 -2.32 7.68 -6.60
C MET A 169 -2.39 8.77 -7.67
N ILE A 170 -3.20 8.58 -8.71
CA ILE A 170 -3.45 9.61 -9.72
C ILE A 170 -4.19 10.80 -9.10
N ALA A 171 -5.24 10.56 -8.30
CA ALA A 171 -5.98 11.63 -7.63
C ALA A 171 -5.05 12.49 -6.75
N LEU A 172 -4.22 11.85 -5.91
CA LEU A 172 -3.28 12.52 -5.02
C LEU A 172 -2.22 13.30 -5.79
N THR A 173 -1.69 12.74 -6.87
CA THR A 173 -0.72 13.42 -7.73
C THR A 173 -1.31 14.69 -8.34
N ILE A 174 -2.53 14.59 -8.89
CA ILE A 174 -3.23 15.74 -9.48
C ILE A 174 -3.53 16.79 -8.42
N LEU A 175 -4.00 16.38 -7.24
CA LEU A 175 -4.31 17.30 -6.15
C LEU A 175 -3.07 18.05 -5.66
N LEU A 176 -1.94 17.34 -5.48
CA LEU A 176 -0.67 17.98 -5.13
C LEU A 176 -0.19 18.94 -6.22
N ALA A 177 -0.24 18.52 -7.49
CA ALA A 177 0.15 19.35 -8.63
C ALA A 177 -0.71 20.61 -8.75
N SER A 178 -2.02 20.49 -8.52
CA SER A 178 -2.98 21.60 -8.62
C SER A 178 -2.80 22.70 -7.58
N ARG A 179 -1.95 22.48 -6.56
CA ARG A 179 -1.50 23.55 -5.65
C ARG A 179 -0.65 24.60 -6.37
N ASP A 180 0.03 24.22 -7.44
CA ASP A 180 0.68 25.17 -8.34
C ASP A 180 -0.39 25.80 -9.24
N SER A 181 -0.38 27.13 -9.34
CA SER A 181 -1.31 27.90 -10.18
C SER A 181 -1.29 27.47 -11.64
N SER A 182 -0.18 26.90 -12.12
CA SER A 182 -0.05 26.38 -13.48
C SER A 182 -0.98 25.18 -13.76
N PHE A 183 -1.33 24.43 -12.72
CA PHE A 183 -2.12 23.19 -12.80
C PHE A 183 -3.49 23.28 -12.12
N GLU A 184 -3.93 24.47 -11.73
CA GLU A 184 -5.22 24.70 -11.05
C GLU A 184 -6.41 24.11 -11.84
N ARG A 185 -6.34 24.13 -13.18
CA ARG A 185 -7.35 23.54 -14.08
C ARG A 185 -7.60 22.04 -13.85
N LEU A 186 -6.63 21.34 -13.25
CA LEU A 186 -6.75 19.90 -12.94
C LEU A 186 -7.39 19.65 -11.57
N LEU A 187 -7.60 20.67 -10.73
CA LEU A 187 -8.18 20.52 -9.41
C LEU A 187 -9.54 19.76 -9.42
N PRO A 188 -10.51 20.08 -10.31
CA PRO A 188 -11.80 19.38 -10.33
C PRO A 188 -11.66 17.90 -10.67
N SER A 189 -10.73 17.55 -11.57
CA SER A 189 -10.50 16.15 -11.95
C SER A 189 -9.81 15.38 -10.82
N GLY A 190 -8.89 16.01 -10.09
CA GLY A 190 -8.27 15.45 -8.89
C GLY A 190 -9.29 15.14 -7.79
N ILE A 191 -10.19 16.08 -7.52
CA ILE A 191 -11.31 15.87 -6.57
C ILE A 191 -12.23 14.76 -7.06
N GLY A 192 -12.65 14.78 -8.32
CA GLY A 192 -13.51 13.75 -8.89
C GLY A 192 -12.90 12.36 -8.76
N LEU A 193 -11.62 12.20 -9.09
CA LEU A 193 -10.88 10.94 -8.92
C LEU A 193 -10.76 10.53 -7.45
N LEU A 194 -10.62 11.48 -6.53
CA LEU A 194 -10.58 11.18 -5.09
C LEU A 194 -11.91 10.59 -4.61
N TYR A 195 -13.04 11.14 -5.06
CA TYR A 195 -14.38 10.58 -4.77
C TYR A 195 -14.58 9.21 -5.40
N VAL A 196 -14.16 9.02 -6.65
CA VAL A 196 -14.19 7.70 -7.30
C VAL A 196 -13.36 6.70 -6.50
N SER A 197 -12.17 7.09 -6.06
CA SER A 197 -11.31 6.25 -5.22
C SER A 197 -11.95 5.93 -3.87
N ALA A 198 -12.56 6.90 -3.19
CA ALA A 198 -13.30 6.68 -1.96
C ALA A 198 -14.48 5.72 -2.15
N GLY A 199 -15.26 5.89 -3.22
CA GLY A 199 -16.35 4.99 -3.58
C GLY A 199 -15.86 3.55 -3.84
N LEU A 200 -14.81 3.39 -4.64
CA LEU A 200 -14.17 2.08 -4.88
C LEU A 200 -13.65 1.45 -3.59
N SER A 201 -13.13 2.26 -2.67
CA SER A 201 -12.63 1.82 -1.37
C SER A 201 -13.72 1.22 -0.51
N VAL A 202 -14.82 1.95 -0.34
CA VAL A 202 -15.98 1.53 0.45
C VAL A 202 -16.63 0.32 -0.19
N TRP A 203 -16.82 0.33 -1.52
CA TRP A 203 -17.35 -0.82 -2.24
C TRP A 203 -16.51 -2.08 -2.05
N SER A 204 -15.18 -1.95 -2.16
CA SER A 204 -14.23 -3.03 -1.91
C SER A 204 -14.37 -3.60 -0.50
N LEU A 205 -14.57 -2.73 0.52
CA LEU A 205 -14.81 -3.15 1.91
C LEU A 205 -16.11 -3.93 2.07
N VAL A 206 -17.20 -3.46 1.46
CA VAL A 206 -18.50 -4.14 1.52
C VAL A 206 -18.43 -5.54 0.89
N VAL A 207 -17.83 -5.66 -0.30
CA VAL A 207 -17.64 -6.95 -0.97
C VAL A 207 -16.87 -7.92 -0.09
N TYR A 208 -15.80 -7.42 0.54
CA TYR A 208 -14.93 -8.21 1.38
C TYR A 208 -15.61 -8.68 2.67
N MET A 209 -16.31 -7.79 3.38
CA MET A 209 -17.07 -8.13 4.58
C MET A 209 -18.17 -9.15 4.29
N ARG A 210 -18.88 -9.01 3.16
CA ARG A 210 -19.88 -10.00 2.71
C ARG A 210 -19.27 -11.38 2.51
N GLN A 211 -18.07 -11.46 1.95
CA GLN A 211 -17.38 -12.72 1.71
C GLN A 211 -16.99 -13.42 3.01
N ILE A 212 -16.48 -12.66 3.99
CA ILE A 212 -16.15 -13.16 5.32
C ILE A 212 -17.39 -13.70 6.04
N ILE A 213 -18.48 -12.92 6.06
CA ILE A 213 -19.74 -13.33 6.70
C ILE A 213 -20.27 -14.62 6.08
N ARG A 214 -20.24 -14.76 4.75
CA ARG A 214 -20.66 -16.00 4.06
C ARG A 214 -19.84 -17.22 4.49
N VAL A 215 -18.53 -17.07 4.64
CA VAL A 215 -17.65 -18.18 5.08
C VAL A 215 -17.90 -18.55 6.53
N LEU A 216 -18.14 -17.56 7.41
CA LEU A 216 -18.48 -17.80 8.81
C LEU A 216 -19.84 -18.51 8.95
N LEU A 217 -20.85 -18.11 8.18
CA LEU A 217 -22.18 -18.70 8.24
C LEU A 217 -22.24 -20.13 7.67
N LYS A 218 -21.39 -20.48 6.69
CA LYS A 218 -21.27 -21.87 6.18
C LYS A 218 -20.56 -22.83 7.16
N LYS A 219 -20.02 -22.33 8.27
CA LYS A 219 -19.28 -23.13 9.26
C LYS A 219 -20.17 -23.59 10.44
N LYS A 220 -21.46 -23.24 10.43
CA LYS A 220 -22.51 -23.82 11.27
C LYS A 220 -23.26 -24.88 10.48
#